data_AF-A0A2E6P670-F1
#
_entry.id   AF-A0A2E6P670-F1
#
_cell.length_a   1.000
_cell.length_b   1.000
_cell.length_c   1.000
_cell.angle_alpha   90.00
_cell.angle_beta   90.00
_cell.angle_gamma   90.00
#
_symmetry.space_group_name_H-M   'P 1'
#
loop_
_entity.id
_entity.type
_entity.pdbx_description
1 polymer ?
#
loop_
_entity_poly.entity_id
_entity_poly.type
_entity_poly.pdbx_seq_one_letter_code
_entity_poly.pdbx_strand_id
1 'polypeptide(L)'
;MASAQIGLRDAPFSSFQELKLFEESSVSSGSHGACSIFVGTMRDYNEGDSVLSMYLEHYPGMTEQQLEKIIRDAQKKYQLLEVFLLHRIGAVKPGEDIVLVAVWAAHRKDAFGACRAIMEQLKSTAPFWKKESLTHEDRWVTKNTPGE
;
A
#
# COMPACT_ATOMS: atom_id res chain seq x y z
N MET A 1 -16.56 -6.64 -13.31
CA MET A 1 -15.14 -6.69 -12.87
C MET A 1 -15.11 -6.20 -11.43
N ALA A 2 -14.21 -6.73 -10.59
CA ALA A 2 -14.07 -6.27 -9.20
C ALA A 2 -13.85 -4.76 -9.15
N SER A 3 -14.48 -4.05 -8.21
CA SER A 3 -14.20 -2.63 -8.02
C SER A 3 -12.83 -2.44 -7.37
N ALA A 4 -12.25 -1.27 -7.58
CA ALA A 4 -11.00 -0.88 -6.96
C ALA A 4 -11.01 0.61 -6.63
N GLN A 5 -10.52 0.96 -5.45
CA GLN A 5 -10.27 2.33 -5.03
C GLN A 5 -8.79 2.50 -4.69
N ILE A 6 -8.16 3.52 -5.28
CA ILE A 6 -6.76 3.86 -5.08
C ILE A 6 -6.69 5.30 -4.57
N GLY A 7 -5.86 5.57 -3.57
CA GLY A 7 -5.62 6.92 -3.07
C GLY A 7 -4.17 7.16 -2.67
N LEU A 8 -3.61 8.28 -3.13
CA LEU A 8 -2.38 8.84 -2.59
C LEU A 8 -2.75 9.91 -1.55
N ARG A 9 -2.16 9.85 -0.36
CA ARG A 9 -2.41 10.79 0.74
C ARG A 9 -1.11 11.49 1.10
N ASP A 10 -1.13 12.81 1.28
CA ASP A 10 0.01 13.58 1.82
C ASP A 10 -0.08 13.74 3.35
N ALA A 11 -1.29 13.72 3.89
CA ALA A 11 -1.57 13.77 5.34
C ALA A 11 -1.63 12.40 6.02
N PRO A 12 -1.39 12.34 7.36
CA PRO A 12 -1.66 11.18 8.21
C PRO A 12 -3.02 10.55 7.99
N PHE A 13 -3.07 9.22 7.91
CA PHE A 13 -4.30 8.43 7.94
C PHE A 13 -4.12 7.21 8.87
N SER A 14 -5.24 6.68 9.34
CA SER A 14 -5.29 5.43 10.11
C SER A 14 -5.84 4.33 9.22
N SER A 15 -5.03 3.35 8.87
CA SER A 15 -5.38 2.29 7.92
C SER A 15 -6.63 1.53 8.36
N PHE A 16 -6.76 1.23 9.65
CA PHE A 16 -7.93 0.51 10.18
C PHE A 16 -9.21 1.36 10.20
N GLN A 17 -9.07 2.69 10.36
CA GLN A 17 -10.22 3.59 10.26
C GLN A 17 -10.68 3.75 8.81
N GLU A 18 -9.75 3.98 7.88
CA GLU A 18 -10.02 4.07 6.45
C GLU A 18 -10.61 2.76 5.91
N LEU A 19 -10.06 1.61 6.34
CA LEU A 19 -10.58 0.29 6.01
C LEU A 19 -12.05 0.14 6.42
N LYS A 20 -12.38 0.51 7.66
CA LYS A 20 -13.74 0.42 8.18
C LYS A 20 -14.70 1.29 7.36
N LEU A 21 -14.33 2.54 7.09
CA LEU A 21 -15.14 3.47 6.29
C LEU A 21 -15.35 2.95 4.86
N PHE A 22 -14.31 2.38 4.25
CA PHE A 22 -14.42 1.78 2.92
C PHE A 22 -15.33 0.55 2.93
N GLU A 23 -15.17 -0.35 3.90
CA GLU A 23 -16.01 -1.56 4.02
C GLU A 23 -17.49 -1.20 4.19
N GLU A 24 -17.81 -0.23 5.05
CA GLU A 24 -19.19 0.23 5.30
C GLU A 24 -19.84 0.89 4.08
N SER A 25 -19.06 1.55 3.21
CA SER A 25 -19.58 2.33 2.08
C SER A 25 -19.57 1.59 0.75
N SER A 26 -18.65 0.64 0.56
CA SER A 26 -18.33 0.09 -0.75
C SER A 26 -18.42 -1.44 -0.81
N VAL A 27 -18.33 -2.14 0.32
CA VAL A 27 -18.35 -3.61 0.34
C VAL A 27 -19.76 -4.10 0.67
N SER A 28 -20.35 -4.89 -0.23
CA SER A 28 -21.70 -5.43 -0.01
C SER A 28 -21.70 -6.47 1.11
N SER A 29 -22.56 -6.30 2.12
CA SER A 29 -22.67 -7.23 3.24
C SER A 29 -23.01 -8.65 2.77
N GLY A 30 -22.28 -9.64 3.29
CA GLY A 30 -22.45 -11.05 2.94
C GLY A 30 -21.90 -11.46 1.56
N SER A 31 -21.28 -10.54 0.81
CA SER A 31 -20.74 -10.84 -0.53
C SER A 31 -19.38 -11.54 -0.52
N HIS A 32 -18.62 -11.47 0.57
CA HIS A 32 -17.28 -12.01 0.70
C HIS A 32 -17.15 -13.00 1.87
N GLY A 33 -16.29 -14.01 1.70
CA GLY A 33 -15.94 -14.97 2.74
C GLY A 33 -14.54 -14.77 3.31
N ALA A 34 -13.76 -13.85 2.73
CA ALA A 34 -12.41 -13.51 3.20
C ALA A 34 -12.05 -12.07 2.86
N CYS A 35 -11.33 -11.43 3.79
CA CYS A 35 -10.61 -10.18 3.59
C CYS A 35 -9.14 -10.40 3.99
N SER A 36 -8.21 -9.94 3.17
CA SER A 36 -6.78 -9.96 3.47
C SER A 36 -6.23 -8.54 3.41
N ILE A 37 -5.54 -8.14 4.48
CA ILE A 37 -5.09 -6.78 4.70
C ILE A 37 -3.58 -6.78 4.95
N PHE A 38 -2.88 -5.88 4.29
CA PHE A 38 -1.50 -5.52 4.58
C PHE A 38 -1.45 -4.05 4.99
N VAL A 39 -0.81 -3.77 6.13
CA VAL A 39 -0.49 -2.41 6.58
C VAL A 39 1.02 -2.31 6.71
N GLY A 40 1.64 -1.39 5.98
CA GLY A 40 3.04 -1.05 6.12
C GLY A 40 3.19 0.25 6.90
N THR A 41 4.02 0.25 7.94
CA THR A 41 4.30 1.42 8.78
C THR A 41 5.76 1.81 8.72
N MET A 42 6.05 3.08 9.03
CA MET A 42 7.43 3.55 9.12
C MET A 42 8.08 3.00 10.40
N ARG A 43 9.25 2.39 10.26
CA ARG A 43 10.10 2.01 11.39
C ARG A 43 11.05 3.16 11.72
N ASP A 44 11.46 3.24 12.97
CA ASP A 44 12.48 4.18 13.48
C ASP A 44 13.92 3.74 13.16
N TYR A 45 14.10 2.69 12.35
CA TYR A 45 15.41 2.25 11.88
C TYR A 45 15.38 1.73 10.44
N ASN A 46 16.49 1.90 9.72
CA ASN A 46 16.73 1.29 8.42
C ASN A 46 18.23 1.10 8.18
N GLU A 47 18.62 -0.04 7.59
CA GLU A 47 20.03 -0.40 7.31
C GLU A 47 21.00 -0.27 8.51
N GLY A 48 20.50 -0.39 9.74
CA GLY A 48 21.30 -0.30 10.96
C GLY A 48 21.34 1.10 11.60
N ASP A 49 20.78 2.11 10.95
CA ASP A 49 20.73 3.50 11.45
C ASP A 49 19.36 3.85 12.03
N SER A 50 19.34 4.74 13.03
CA SER A 50 18.11 5.39 13.51
C SER A 50 17.60 6.41 12.49
N VAL A 51 16.32 6.30 12.12
CA VAL A 51 15.67 7.17 11.15
C VAL A 51 14.62 8.03 11.86
N LEU A 52 14.76 9.36 11.77
CA LEU A 52 13.89 10.32 12.45
C LEU A 52 12.59 10.58 11.68
N SER A 53 12.69 10.62 10.35
CA SER A 53 11.57 10.78 9.42
C SER A 53 11.97 10.31 8.04
N MET A 54 10.98 10.10 7.17
CA MET A 54 11.23 9.95 5.74
C MET A 54 10.29 10.84 4.93
N TYR A 55 10.69 11.17 3.71
CA TYR A 55 9.88 11.82 2.72
C TYR A 55 9.69 10.87 1.53
N LEU A 56 8.44 10.63 1.16
CA LEU A 56 8.05 9.76 0.04
C LEU A 56 7.65 10.60 -1.17
N GLU A 57 8.48 10.60 -2.20
CA GLU A 57 8.16 11.19 -3.48
C GLU A 57 7.55 10.16 -4.43
N HIS A 58 6.80 10.65 -5.41
CA HIS A 58 6.20 9.85 -6.45
C HIS A 58 6.22 10.63 -7.77
N TYR A 59 6.01 9.93 -8.89
CA TYR A 59 5.83 10.57 -10.18
C TYR A 59 4.33 10.76 -10.41
N PRO A 60 3.79 11.99 -10.37
CA PRO A 60 2.35 12.22 -10.51
C PRO A 60 1.82 11.71 -11.85
N GLY A 61 0.70 11.01 -11.82
CA GLY A 61 0.08 10.37 -12.97
C GLY A 61 0.65 8.98 -13.29
N MET A 62 1.98 8.83 -13.36
CA MET A 62 2.60 7.53 -13.65
C MET A 62 2.43 6.54 -12.49
N THR A 63 2.53 7.02 -11.26
CA THR A 63 2.39 6.20 -10.05
C THR A 63 0.99 5.59 -9.98
N GLU A 64 -0.03 6.42 -10.17
CA GLU A 64 -1.43 6.05 -10.15
C GLU A 64 -1.75 5.05 -11.28
N GLN A 65 -1.28 5.31 -12.51
CA GLN A 65 -1.42 4.38 -13.63
C GLN A 65 -0.77 3.02 -13.35
N GLN A 66 0.38 3.01 -12.68
CA GLN A 66 1.07 1.78 -12.31
C GLN A 66 0.30 1.01 -11.22
N LEU A 67 -0.24 1.70 -10.20
CA LEU A 67 -1.08 1.09 -9.17
C LEU A 67 -2.35 0.49 -9.78
N GLU A 68 -3.02 1.19 -10.70
CA GLU A 68 -4.16 0.67 -11.45
C GLU A 68 -3.78 -0.56 -12.28
N LYS A 69 -2.61 -0.56 -12.91
CA LYS A 69 -2.12 -1.72 -13.67
C LYS A 69 -1.89 -2.92 -12.76
N ILE A 70 -1.26 -2.73 -11.60
CA ILE A 70 -1.00 -3.78 -10.61
C ILE A 70 -2.33 -4.43 -10.17
N ILE A 71 -3.33 -3.61 -9.83
CA ILE A 71 -4.63 -4.12 -9.40
C ILE A 71 -5.32 -4.87 -10.56
N ARG A 72 -5.29 -4.33 -11.79
CA ARG A 72 -5.85 -5.01 -12.97
C ARG A 72 -5.18 -6.36 -13.21
N ASP A 73 -3.87 -6.46 -13.03
CA ASP A 73 -3.14 -7.71 -13.21
C ASP A 73 -3.47 -8.72 -12.10
N ALA A 74 -3.69 -8.27 -10.86
CA ALA A 74 -4.21 -9.13 -9.79
C ALA A 74 -5.64 -9.63 -10.09
N GLN A 75 -6.52 -8.75 -10.57
CA GLN A 75 -7.90 -9.11 -10.94
C GLN A 75 -8.00 -10.10 -12.11
N LYS A 76 -7.00 -10.16 -12.99
CA LYS A 76 -6.92 -11.21 -14.04
C LYS A 76 -6.57 -12.59 -13.48
N LYS A 77 -5.83 -12.63 -12.36
CA LYS A 77 -5.28 -13.87 -11.79
C LYS A 77 -6.14 -14.43 -10.65
N TYR A 78 -6.83 -13.58 -9.91
CA TYR A 78 -7.58 -13.93 -8.71
C TYR A 78 -9.05 -13.49 -8.84
N GLN A 79 -9.97 -14.24 -8.22
CA GLN A 79 -11.38 -13.87 -8.16
C GLN A 79 -11.62 -12.88 -7.02
N LEU A 80 -11.53 -11.59 -7.33
CA LEU A 80 -11.67 -10.50 -6.36
C LEU A 80 -13.07 -9.90 -6.43
N LEU A 81 -13.52 -9.33 -5.31
CA LEU A 81 -14.76 -8.56 -5.22
C LEU A 81 -14.43 -7.07 -5.13
N GLU A 82 -13.55 -6.72 -4.19
CA GLU A 82 -13.14 -5.35 -3.91
C GLU A 82 -11.63 -5.29 -3.63
N VAL A 83 -11.01 -4.18 -4.05
CA VAL A 83 -9.62 -3.84 -3.72
C VAL A 83 -9.55 -2.40 -3.25
N PHE A 84 -8.96 -2.18 -2.08
CA PHE A 84 -8.69 -0.85 -1.54
C PHE A 84 -7.20 -0.66 -1.31
N LEU A 85 -6.64 0.38 -1.91
CA LEU A 85 -5.23 0.71 -1.82
C LEU A 85 -5.05 2.18 -1.44
N LEU A 86 -4.45 2.43 -0.28
CA LEU A 86 -3.96 3.76 0.08
C LEU A 86 -2.45 3.73 0.20
N HIS A 87 -1.79 4.79 -0.27
CA HIS A 87 -0.36 4.98 -0.08
C HIS A 87 -0.05 6.41 0.33
N ARG A 88 0.90 6.56 1.24
CA ARG A 88 1.39 7.83 1.74
C ARG A 88 2.42 8.42 0.78
N ILE A 89 2.35 9.73 0.59
CA ILE A 89 3.37 10.56 -0.03
C ILE A 89 3.73 11.68 0.94
N GLY A 90 4.82 12.40 0.68
CA GLY A 90 5.28 13.47 1.55
C GLY A 90 5.91 12.94 2.85
N ALA A 91 5.82 13.74 3.91
CA ALA A 91 6.50 13.46 5.17
C ALA A 91 5.81 12.36 5.98
N VAL A 92 6.62 11.45 6.52
CA VAL A 92 6.20 10.32 7.35
C VAL A 92 7.12 10.21 8.57
N LYS A 93 6.55 9.92 9.73
CA LYS A 93 7.27 9.70 10.98
C LYS A 93 7.19 8.24 11.44
N PRO A 94 8.13 7.77 12.28
CA PRO A 94 8.06 6.43 12.84
C PRO A 94 6.70 6.13 13.49
N GLY A 95 6.18 4.94 13.22
CA GLY A 95 4.86 4.49 13.67
C GLY A 95 3.69 4.94 12.78
N GLU A 96 3.88 5.89 11.86
CA GLU A 96 2.82 6.28 10.92
C GLU A 96 2.63 5.24 9.82
N ASP A 97 1.37 5.11 9.39
CA ASP A 97 0.97 4.26 8.28
C ASP A 97 1.46 4.83 6.94
N ILE A 98 2.08 3.96 6.14
CA ILE A 98 2.59 4.26 4.81
C ILE A 98 1.67 3.70 3.75
N VAL A 99 1.26 2.44 3.88
CA VAL A 99 0.51 1.75 2.83
C VAL A 99 -0.53 0.83 3.45
N LEU A 100 -1.72 0.86 2.88
CA LEU A 100 -2.81 -0.07 3.15
C LEU A 100 -3.15 -0.76 1.83
N VAL A 101 -3.13 -2.09 1.82
CA VAL A 101 -3.73 -2.91 0.76
C VAL A 101 -4.75 -3.83 1.43
N ALA A 102 -6.02 -3.70 1.04
CA ALA A 102 -7.08 -4.59 1.48
C ALA A 102 -7.79 -5.21 0.27
N VAL A 103 -8.02 -6.51 0.34
CA VAL A 103 -8.64 -7.29 -0.74
C VAL A 103 -9.74 -8.17 -0.17
N TRP A 104 -10.94 -8.05 -0.74
CA TRP A 104 -12.08 -8.91 -0.41
C TRP A 104 -12.32 -9.92 -1.52
N ALA A 105 -12.56 -11.17 -1.14
CA ALA A 105 -12.86 -12.27 -2.04
C ALA A 105 -13.83 -13.27 -1.41
N ALA A 106 -14.46 -14.11 -2.23
CA ALA A 106 -15.29 -15.20 -1.73
C ALA A 106 -14.49 -16.19 -0.87
N HIS A 107 -13.21 -16.41 -1.20
CA HIS A 107 -12.37 -17.40 -0.55
C HIS A 107 -10.98 -16.87 -0.20
N ARG A 108 -10.45 -17.36 0.94
CA ARG A 108 -9.15 -16.95 1.49
C ARG A 108 -7.97 -17.11 0.51
N LYS A 109 -8.03 -18.11 -0.38
CA LYS A 109 -6.96 -18.37 -1.36
C LYS A 109 -6.73 -17.15 -2.25
N ASP A 110 -7.81 -16.55 -2.75
CA ASP A 110 -7.73 -15.38 -3.63
C ASP A 110 -7.39 -14.13 -2.85
N ALA A 111 -7.99 -13.93 -1.66
CA ALA A 111 -7.69 -12.79 -0.81
C ALA A 111 -6.19 -12.71 -0.43
N PHE A 112 -5.61 -13.79 0.11
CA PHE A 112 -4.19 -13.84 0.45
C PHE A 112 -3.29 -13.72 -0.79
N GLY A 113 -3.62 -14.47 -1.85
CA GLY A 113 -2.83 -14.50 -3.07
C GLY A 113 -2.73 -13.12 -3.73
N ALA A 114 -3.85 -12.41 -3.82
CA ALA A 114 -3.91 -11.09 -4.43
C ALA A 114 -3.29 -10.02 -3.55
N CYS A 115 -3.57 -9.99 -2.24
CA CYS A 115 -2.99 -8.99 -1.34
C CYS A 115 -1.45 -9.04 -1.37
N ARG A 116 -0.86 -10.24 -1.29
CA ARG A 116 0.59 -10.42 -1.48
C ARG A 116 1.03 -9.96 -2.86
N ALA A 117 0.40 -10.45 -3.94
CA ALA A 117 0.82 -10.13 -5.31
C ALA A 117 0.80 -8.61 -5.60
N ILE A 118 -0.20 -7.88 -5.07
CA ILE A 118 -0.29 -6.42 -5.19
C ILE A 118 0.90 -5.75 -4.48
N MET A 119 1.18 -6.13 -3.24
CA MET A 119 2.29 -5.56 -2.46
C MET A 119 3.65 -5.81 -3.10
N GLU A 120 3.87 -7.03 -3.58
CA GLU A 120 5.11 -7.44 -4.25
C GLU A 120 5.35 -6.63 -5.52
N GLN A 121 4.33 -6.48 -6.36
CA GLN A 121 4.43 -5.66 -7.57
C GLN A 121 4.55 -4.17 -7.27
N LEU A 122 3.86 -3.66 -6.24
CA LEU A 122 3.97 -2.27 -5.81
C LEU A 122 5.42 -1.95 -5.44
N LYS A 123 6.04 -2.74 -4.57
CA LYS A 123 7.45 -2.55 -4.17
C LYS A 123 8.41 -2.64 -5.36
N SER A 124 8.14 -3.53 -6.31
CA SER A 124 9.01 -3.77 -7.45
C SER A 124 8.88 -2.74 -8.57
N THR A 125 7.70 -2.15 -8.77
CA THR A 125 7.39 -1.43 -10.02
C THR A 125 6.79 -0.04 -9.83
N ALA A 126 6.21 0.27 -8.67
CA ALA A 126 5.64 1.60 -8.44
C ALA A 126 6.77 2.63 -8.22
N PRO A 127 6.75 3.77 -8.94
CA PRO A 127 7.81 4.78 -8.87
C PRO A 127 7.65 5.64 -7.62
N PHE A 128 8.05 5.08 -6.47
CA PHE A 128 8.22 5.80 -5.21
C PHE A 128 9.70 5.95 -4.89
N TRP A 129 10.08 7.12 -4.39
CA TRP A 129 11.43 7.40 -3.92
C TRP A 129 11.39 7.80 -2.45
N LYS A 130 12.27 7.19 -1.65
CA LYS A 130 12.36 7.43 -0.22
C LYS A 130 13.60 8.24 0.09
N LYS A 131 13.40 9.40 0.71
CA LYS A 131 14.47 10.19 1.33
C LYS A 131 14.37 10.05 2.85
N GLU A 132 15.40 9.54 3.50
CA GLU A 132 15.46 9.37 4.95
C GLU A 132 16.20 10.55 5.57
N SER A 133 15.68 11.06 6.69
CA SER A 133 16.37 12.01 7.56
C SER A 133 16.90 11.26 8.78
N LEU A 134 18.23 11.20 8.88
CA LEU A 134 18.98 10.63 10.00
C LEU A 134 19.34 11.74 10.98
N THR A 135 19.96 11.39 12.11
CA THR A 135 20.37 12.36 13.14
C THR A 135 21.34 13.44 12.63
N HIS A 136 22.14 13.13 11.61
CA HIS A 136 23.22 14.02 11.14
C HIS A 136 23.20 14.32 9.64
N GLU A 137 22.39 13.61 8.85
CA GLU A 137 22.32 13.79 7.40
C GLU A 137 21.00 13.30 6.81
N ASP A 138 20.74 13.72 5.57
CA ASP A 138 19.67 13.17 4.75
C ASP A 138 20.27 12.22 3.71
N ARG A 139 19.63 11.08 3.45
CA ARG A 139 20.02 10.15 2.37
C ARG A 139 18.85 9.74 1.50
N TRP A 140 19.11 9.58 0.20
CA TRP A 140 18.20 8.91 -0.72
C TRP A 140 18.43 7.41 -0.66
N VAL A 141 17.36 6.64 -0.49
CA VAL A 141 17.46 5.18 -0.53
C VAL A 141 17.52 4.74 -1.99
N THR A 142 18.65 4.15 -2.36
CA THR A 142 19.00 3.87 -3.76
C THR A 142 18.47 2.53 -4.28
N LYS A 143 17.98 1.65 -3.38
CA LYS A 143 17.41 0.35 -3.73
C LYS A 143 16.08 0.16 -3.03
N ASN A 144 15.04 -0.15 -3.80
CA ASN A 144 13.81 -0.67 -3.24
C ASN A 144 14.12 -2.04 -2.62
N THR A 145 13.61 -2.30 -1.43
CA THR A 145 13.66 -3.65 -0.85
C THR A 145 12.89 -4.57 -1.81
N PRO A 146 13.52 -5.63 -2.35
CA PRO A 146 12.80 -6.60 -3.15
C PRO A 146 11.59 -7.10 -2.38
N GLY A 147 10.49 -7.35 -3.08
CA GLY A 147 9.42 -8.13 -2.51
C GLY A 147 9.90 -9.57 -2.27
N GLU A 148 9.36 -10.24 -1.24
CA GLU A 148 9.67 -11.63 -0.87
C GLU A 148 8.47 -12.57 -1.05
#